data_AF-A0ABC9V0P9-F1
#
_entry.id   AF-A0ABC9V0P9-F1
#
_cell.length_a   1.000
_cell.length_b   1.000
_cell.length_c   1.000
_cell.angle_alpha   90.00
_cell.angle_beta   90.00
_cell.angle_gamma   90.00
#
_symmetry.space_group_name_H-M   'P 1'
#
loop_
_entity.id
_entity.type
_entity.pdbx_description
1 polymer ?
#
loop_
_entity_poly.entity_id
_entity_poly.type
_entity_poly.pdbx_seq_one_letter_code
_entity_poly.pdbx_strand_id
1 'polypeptide(L)'
;MIGLVSKLEPNIVIESSLLKGLIENATNDGFGLKQLFIRICSELLEFGRCGLLVDVDGAGVPYFALYDALSIINWKENSIGGRKDLKLLVLEEQFENSEDEFGHDTKTVHRVLSMVDGALTVRLFDGSVEEDKTPDLGGNQLSFTPFVFCGTTDNSPQVGTVPLLTMAKAALKYYQLSADYYQSLHHTAHPQPWINGLEGDEDISVTGVMAVWSLPSESQCGYLEISGSGIELTKKEMDAQKNSALEAGAKVIDTNSQESGEARRARQDDQQASLHSIVTCAAAAIEQAIKYAAQWLKLDSTKYAFTVEPEFIVQQYDINLAKQLYEGAIAGKNSFRTYWEYLMTGKLPAHDYQEEVKRVEGERDSMPL
;
A
#
# COMPACT_ATOMS: atom_id res chain seq x y z
N MET A 1 -1.66 6.75 -3.74
CA MET A 1 -0.89 6.49 -2.51
C MET A 1 0.56 6.12 -2.80
N ILE A 2 0.83 5.08 -3.59
CA ILE A 2 2.22 4.70 -3.94
C ILE A 2 3.03 5.83 -4.57
N GLY A 3 2.44 6.64 -5.46
CA GLY A 3 3.12 7.83 -6.00
C GLY A 3 3.48 8.92 -4.99
N LEU A 4 2.90 8.91 -3.78
CA LEU A 4 3.33 9.77 -2.66
C LEU A 4 4.50 9.11 -1.92
N VAL A 5 4.38 7.80 -1.62
CA VAL A 5 5.43 7.01 -0.96
C VAL A 5 6.72 7.00 -1.78
N SER A 6 6.62 6.91 -3.12
CA SER A 6 7.78 6.86 -4.01
C SER A 6 8.61 8.16 -4.02
N LYS A 7 8.06 9.27 -3.53
CA LYS A 7 8.76 10.55 -3.39
C LYS A 7 9.52 10.66 -2.08
N LEU A 8 9.28 9.75 -1.13
CA LEU A 8 10.04 9.71 0.11
C LEU A 8 11.44 9.16 -0.16
N GLU A 9 12.44 9.82 0.41
CA GLU A 9 13.83 9.38 0.34
C GLU A 9 14.23 8.77 1.68
N PRO A 10 14.53 7.46 1.71
CA PRO A 10 15.07 6.83 2.92
C PRO A 10 16.47 7.36 3.23
N ASN A 11 16.71 7.69 4.49
CA ASN A 11 18.04 7.86 5.03
C ASN A 11 18.58 6.49 5.45
N ILE A 12 19.65 6.04 4.77
CA ILE A 12 20.22 4.71 4.89
C ILE A 12 21.63 4.82 5.46
N VAL A 13 21.86 4.19 6.62
CA VAL A 13 23.18 4.11 7.26
C VAL A 13 23.65 2.67 7.25
N ILE A 14 24.70 2.37 6.48
CA ILE A 14 25.35 1.05 6.40
C ILE A 14 26.86 1.25 6.47
N GLU A 15 27.47 0.88 7.60
CA GLU A 15 28.92 1.09 7.83
C GLU A 15 29.80 0.00 7.19
N SER A 16 29.35 -1.26 7.22
CA SER A 16 30.13 -2.39 6.71
C SER A 16 30.08 -2.53 5.19
N SER A 17 31.23 -2.78 4.57
CA SER A 17 31.32 -3.09 3.14
C SER A 17 30.57 -4.36 2.74
N LEU A 18 30.40 -5.32 3.67
CA LEU A 18 29.70 -6.58 3.41
C LEU A 18 28.19 -6.40 3.19
N LEU A 19 27.60 -5.35 3.75
CA LEU A 19 26.16 -5.06 3.61
C LEU A 19 25.88 -3.90 2.66
N LYS A 20 26.92 -3.19 2.20
CA LYS A 20 26.77 -2.01 1.34
C LYS A 20 26.10 -2.35 0.00
N GLY A 21 26.25 -3.58 -0.48
CA GLY A 21 25.57 -4.07 -1.69
C GLY A 21 24.05 -4.02 -1.61
N LEU A 22 23.46 -4.14 -0.41
CA LEU A 22 22.01 -4.10 -0.20
C LEU A 22 21.37 -2.81 -0.72
N ILE A 23 22.09 -1.68 -0.69
CA ILE A 23 21.54 -0.38 -1.13
C ILE A 23 20.97 -0.48 -2.55
N GLU A 24 21.69 -1.15 -3.45
CA GLU A 24 21.34 -1.29 -4.86
C GLU A 24 20.77 -2.68 -5.20
N ASN A 25 21.13 -3.71 -4.43
CA ASN A 25 20.70 -5.08 -4.65
C ASN A 25 20.43 -5.77 -3.29
N ALA A 26 19.24 -5.52 -2.74
CA ALA A 26 18.79 -6.10 -1.47
C ALA A 26 17.90 -7.31 -1.65
N THR A 27 17.14 -7.41 -2.73
CA THR A 27 16.11 -8.46 -2.90
C THR A 27 16.61 -9.64 -3.71
N ASN A 28 15.93 -10.79 -3.57
CA ASN A 28 16.21 -11.99 -4.37
C ASN A 28 16.02 -11.79 -5.88
N ASP A 29 15.22 -10.81 -6.29
CA ASP A 29 14.96 -10.43 -7.68
C ASP A 29 15.77 -9.21 -8.16
N GLY A 30 16.75 -8.74 -7.38
CA GLY A 30 17.77 -7.79 -7.85
C GLY A 30 17.49 -6.31 -7.61
N PHE A 31 16.58 -5.95 -6.70
CA PHE A 31 16.18 -4.56 -6.43
C PHE A 31 16.77 -4.04 -5.12
N GLY A 32 17.01 -2.73 -5.06
CA GLY A 32 17.60 -2.06 -3.90
C GLY A 32 16.61 -1.77 -2.77
N LEU A 33 17.12 -1.28 -1.63
CA LEU A 33 16.33 -1.03 -0.41
C LEU A 33 15.16 -0.07 -0.62
N LYS A 34 15.31 0.94 -1.49
CA LYS A 34 14.23 1.90 -1.79
C LYS A 34 13.05 1.24 -2.49
N GLN A 35 13.31 0.34 -3.44
CA GLN A 35 12.24 -0.37 -4.15
C GLN A 35 11.59 -1.41 -3.24
N LEU A 36 12.37 -2.10 -2.41
CA LEU A 36 11.83 -2.98 -1.37
C LEU A 36 10.88 -2.22 -0.43
N PHE A 37 11.27 -1.02 0.02
CA PHE A 37 10.42 -0.15 0.84
C PHE A 37 9.09 0.20 0.17
N ILE A 38 9.11 0.57 -1.11
CA ILE A 38 7.90 0.87 -1.87
C ILE A 38 6.99 -0.37 -1.99
N ARG A 39 7.58 -1.54 -2.25
CA ARG A 39 6.85 -2.81 -2.35
C ARG A 39 6.18 -3.18 -1.03
N ILE A 40 6.91 -3.09 0.09
CA ILE A 40 6.35 -3.32 1.42
C ILE A 40 5.19 -2.36 1.68
N CYS A 41 5.34 -1.06 1.39
CA CYS A 41 4.23 -0.12 1.55
C CYS A 41 3.00 -0.47 0.70
N SER A 42 3.18 -1.03 -0.51
CA SER A 42 2.08 -1.50 -1.36
C SER A 42 1.36 -2.70 -0.74
N GLU A 43 2.11 -3.72 -0.32
CA GLU A 43 1.57 -4.89 0.36
C GLU A 43 0.78 -4.50 1.63
N LEU A 44 1.32 -3.57 2.42
CA LEU A 44 0.65 -3.08 3.63
C LEU A 44 -0.65 -2.33 3.33
N LEU A 45 -0.72 -1.57 2.23
CA LEU A 45 -1.95 -0.88 1.81
C LEU A 45 -3.03 -1.87 1.34
N GLU A 46 -2.64 -2.92 0.64
CA GLU A 46 -3.56 -3.87 -0.01
C GLU A 46 -4.00 -5.01 0.91
N PHE A 47 -3.08 -5.58 1.69
CA PHE A 47 -3.30 -6.79 2.49
C PHE A 47 -3.10 -6.58 3.99
N GLY A 48 -2.64 -5.40 4.41
CA GLY A 48 -2.45 -5.06 5.82
C GLY A 48 -1.27 -5.74 6.51
N ARG A 49 -0.62 -6.70 5.85
CA ARG A 49 0.64 -7.31 6.29
C ARG A 49 1.45 -7.83 5.10
N CYS A 50 2.74 -8.02 5.34
CA CYS A 50 3.61 -8.91 4.56
C CYS A 50 4.74 -9.42 5.46
N GLY A 51 5.68 -10.14 4.89
CA GLY A 51 6.79 -10.74 5.61
C GLY A 51 8.11 -10.51 4.92
N LEU A 52 9.16 -10.26 5.69
CA LEU A 52 10.51 -10.08 5.17
C LEU A 52 11.44 -11.12 5.78
N LEU A 53 11.82 -12.11 5.00
CA LEU A 53 12.82 -13.10 5.39
C LEU A 53 14.20 -12.58 5.00
N VAL A 54 15.14 -12.58 5.94
CA VAL A 54 16.56 -12.47 5.62
C VAL A 54 17.06 -13.87 5.32
N ASP A 55 17.70 -14.04 4.18
CA ASP A 55 18.34 -15.28 3.76
C ASP A 55 19.72 -14.94 3.17
N VAL A 56 20.54 -15.95 2.87
CA VAL A 56 21.88 -15.78 2.30
C VAL A 56 22.01 -16.55 1.00
N ASP A 57 22.69 -15.97 0.02
CA ASP A 57 22.97 -16.64 -1.24
C ASP A 57 24.11 -17.66 -1.12
N GLY A 58 24.41 -18.36 -2.23
CA GLY A 58 25.50 -19.35 -2.26
C GLY A 58 26.91 -18.77 -2.04
N ALA A 59 27.07 -17.44 -2.10
CA ALA A 59 28.31 -16.74 -1.79
C ALA A 59 28.34 -16.22 -0.33
N GLY A 60 27.29 -16.46 0.45
CA GLY A 60 27.14 -15.96 1.81
C GLY A 60 26.77 -14.49 1.91
N VAL A 61 26.24 -13.90 0.83
CA VAL A 61 25.76 -12.51 0.82
C VAL A 61 24.29 -12.50 1.27
N PRO A 62 23.93 -11.74 2.32
CA PRO A 62 22.54 -11.63 2.74
C PRO A 62 21.68 -10.92 1.68
N TYR A 63 20.43 -11.37 1.56
CA TYR A 63 19.38 -10.73 0.78
C TYR A 63 18.04 -10.81 1.53
N PHE A 64 17.04 -10.06 1.06
CA PHE A 64 15.71 -9.99 1.64
C PHE A 64 14.67 -10.56 0.67
N ALA A 65 14.01 -11.64 1.10
CA ALA A 65 12.88 -12.22 0.40
C ALA A 65 11.57 -11.67 0.97
N LEU A 66 10.81 -10.97 0.14
CA LEU A 66 9.48 -10.46 0.47
C LEU A 66 8.44 -11.55 0.23
N TYR A 67 7.65 -11.85 1.25
CA TYR A 67 6.51 -12.76 1.17
C TYR A 67 5.23 -11.96 1.33
N ASP A 68 4.28 -12.18 0.42
CA ASP A 68 2.94 -11.61 0.53
C ASP A 68 2.19 -12.18 1.76
N ALA A 69 1.04 -11.57 2.08
CA ALA A 69 0.27 -11.95 3.26
C ALA A 69 -0.22 -13.41 3.26
N LEU A 70 -0.53 -13.97 2.08
CA LEU A 70 -1.15 -15.29 1.90
C LEU A 70 -0.10 -16.40 1.93
N SER A 71 1.11 -16.11 1.46
CA SER A 71 2.25 -17.02 1.49
C SER A 71 2.74 -17.30 2.93
N ILE A 72 2.35 -16.50 3.92
CA ILE A 72 2.70 -16.71 5.34
C ILE A 72 1.60 -17.55 6.02
N ILE A 73 1.67 -18.87 5.90
CA ILE A 73 0.54 -19.74 6.21
C ILE A 73 0.46 -20.21 7.68
N ASN A 74 1.58 -20.21 8.43
CA ASN A 74 1.57 -20.68 9.82
C ASN A 74 2.73 -20.08 10.61
N TRP A 75 2.49 -19.72 11.87
CA TRP A 75 3.54 -19.29 12.79
C TRP A 75 3.19 -19.64 14.23
N LYS A 76 4.21 -19.85 15.06
CA LYS A 76 4.04 -20.08 16.51
C LYS A 76 5.05 -19.23 17.28
N GLU A 77 4.56 -18.52 18.27
CA GLU A 77 5.39 -17.83 19.25
C GLU A 77 5.67 -18.75 20.45
N ASN A 78 6.83 -18.60 21.08
CA ASN A 78 7.13 -19.19 22.38
C ASN A 78 7.78 -18.16 23.30
N SER A 79 7.65 -18.34 24.62
CA SER A 79 8.35 -17.48 25.57
C SER A 79 9.75 -18.04 25.85
N ILE A 80 10.77 -17.27 25.53
CA ILE A 80 12.18 -17.58 25.82
C ILE A 80 12.73 -16.42 26.66
N GLY A 81 13.14 -16.72 27.90
CA GLY A 81 13.66 -15.69 28.81
C GLY A 81 12.68 -14.57 29.15
N GLY A 82 11.37 -14.86 29.13
CA GLY A 82 10.30 -13.88 29.40
C GLY A 82 9.94 -12.96 28.22
N ARG A 83 10.59 -13.12 27.07
CA ARG A 83 10.23 -12.45 25.81
C ARG A 83 9.54 -13.44 24.87
N LYS A 84 8.57 -12.97 24.08
CA LYS A 84 7.98 -13.77 23.01
C LYS A 84 8.92 -13.75 21.81
N ASP A 85 9.17 -14.93 21.25
CA ASP A 85 9.98 -15.09 20.05
C ASP A 85 9.38 -16.15 19.11
N LEU A 86 9.73 -16.08 17.84
CA LEU A 86 9.20 -16.95 16.79
C LEU A 86 9.86 -18.33 16.88
N LYS A 87 9.05 -19.36 17.17
CA LYS A 87 9.50 -20.76 17.28
C LYS A 87 9.32 -21.52 15.96
N LEU A 88 8.26 -21.19 15.22
CA LEU A 88 7.91 -21.82 13.96
C LEU A 88 7.40 -20.75 13.00
N LEU A 89 7.80 -20.85 11.75
CA LEU A 89 7.23 -20.12 10.62
C LEU A 89 7.15 -21.08 9.44
N VAL A 90 6.03 -21.07 8.73
CA VAL A 90 5.84 -21.83 7.49
C VAL A 90 5.44 -20.85 6.41
N LEU A 91 6.23 -20.84 5.35
CA LEU A 91 6.03 -20.03 4.16
C LEU A 91 5.70 -20.96 2.98
N GLU A 92 4.72 -20.58 2.18
CA GLU A 92 4.37 -21.24 0.93
C GLU A 92 5.16 -20.58 -0.22
N GLU A 93 5.81 -21.39 -1.04
CA GLU A 93 6.60 -20.97 -2.20
C GLU A 93 6.16 -21.77 -3.43
N GLN A 94 6.23 -21.15 -4.61
CA GLN A 94 5.97 -21.81 -5.89
C GLN A 94 7.30 -22.03 -6.62
N PHE A 95 7.60 -23.27 -6.94
CA PHE A 95 8.81 -23.68 -7.66
C PHE A 95 8.44 -24.13 -9.06
N GLU A 96 9.28 -23.83 -10.04
CA GLU A 96 9.12 -24.34 -11.40
C GLU A 96 9.16 -25.88 -11.42
N ASN A 97 8.21 -26.46 -12.15
CA ASN A 97 8.02 -27.90 -12.27
C ASN A 97 7.83 -28.33 -13.74
N SER A 98 8.11 -27.41 -14.67
CA SER A 98 8.03 -27.66 -16.11
C SER A 98 9.34 -28.24 -16.63
N GLU A 99 9.26 -29.28 -17.47
CA GLU A 99 10.38 -29.73 -18.30
C GLU A 99 10.44 -28.99 -19.65
N ASP A 100 9.38 -28.25 -20.00
CA ASP A 100 9.32 -27.38 -21.18
C ASP A 100 9.90 -26.00 -20.84
N GLU A 101 10.81 -25.50 -21.69
CA GLU A 101 11.46 -24.18 -21.59
C GLU A 101 10.43 -23.04 -21.53
N PHE A 102 9.23 -23.24 -22.09
CA PHE A 102 8.16 -22.24 -22.09
C PHE A 102 6.98 -22.60 -21.17
N GLY A 103 7.04 -23.74 -20.46
CA GLY A 103 5.99 -24.15 -19.55
C GLY A 103 6.04 -23.36 -18.24
N HIS A 104 4.87 -23.11 -17.66
CA HIS A 104 4.72 -22.32 -16.44
C HIS A 104 4.13 -23.16 -15.30
N ASP A 105 4.26 -24.48 -15.40
CA ASP A 105 3.79 -25.39 -14.37
C ASP A 105 4.63 -25.22 -13.11
N THR A 106 3.97 -24.97 -11.99
CA THR A 106 4.63 -24.82 -10.68
C THR A 106 4.20 -25.92 -9.73
N LYS A 107 5.09 -26.25 -8.79
CA LYS A 107 4.77 -27.06 -7.61
C LYS A 107 4.84 -26.20 -6.35
N THR A 108 3.94 -26.48 -5.42
CA THR A 108 3.93 -25.82 -4.12
C THR A 108 4.92 -26.47 -3.17
N VAL A 109 5.78 -25.66 -2.57
CA VAL A 109 6.81 -26.07 -1.62
C VAL A 109 6.63 -25.26 -0.34
N HIS A 110 6.69 -25.92 0.80
CA HIS A 110 6.62 -25.27 2.11
C HIS A 110 8.03 -25.08 2.65
N ARG A 111 8.42 -23.83 2.88
CA ARG A 111 9.62 -23.49 3.64
C ARG A 111 9.28 -23.40 5.12
N VAL A 112 9.81 -24.33 5.90
CA VAL A 112 9.59 -24.44 7.34
C VAL A 112 10.83 -23.94 8.07
N LEU A 113 10.71 -22.82 8.78
CA LEU A 113 11.72 -22.30 9.70
C LEU A 113 11.31 -22.68 11.12
N SER A 114 12.17 -23.40 11.82
CA SER A 114 11.90 -23.86 13.18
C SER A 114 13.12 -23.73 14.08
N MET A 115 12.90 -23.35 15.33
CA MET A 115 13.96 -23.34 16.35
C MET A 115 14.07 -24.72 17.00
N VAL A 116 15.21 -25.40 16.80
CA VAL A 116 15.54 -26.72 17.37
C VAL A 116 16.80 -26.58 18.21
N ASP A 117 16.73 -26.99 19.48
CA ASP A 117 17.85 -26.90 20.44
C ASP A 117 18.55 -25.53 20.51
N GLY A 118 17.80 -24.45 20.26
CA GLY A 118 18.31 -23.08 20.30
C GLY A 118 18.99 -22.61 19.02
N ALA A 119 18.98 -23.41 17.95
CA ALA A 119 19.46 -23.06 16.62
C ALA A 119 18.32 -23.05 15.60
N LEU A 120 18.46 -22.19 14.58
CA LEU A 120 17.57 -22.17 13.43
C LEU A 120 17.78 -23.41 12.56
N THR A 121 16.68 -24.04 12.17
CA THR A 121 16.64 -25.09 11.14
C THR A 121 15.67 -24.68 10.05
N VAL A 122 16.09 -24.77 8.79
CA VAL A 122 15.27 -24.43 7.61
C VAL A 122 15.12 -25.67 6.75
N ARG A 123 13.87 -26.00 6.42
CA ARG A 123 13.54 -27.17 5.61
C ARG A 123 12.58 -26.82 4.49
N LEU A 124 12.78 -27.42 3.32
CA LEU A 124 11.83 -27.36 2.22
C LEU A 124 11.04 -28.68 2.16
N PHE A 125 9.72 -28.58 2.05
CA PHE A 125 8.82 -29.72 2.00
C PHE A 125 7.80 -29.57 0.87
N ASP A 126 7.87 -30.44 -0.12
CA ASP A 126 6.95 -30.47 -1.28
C ASP A 126 5.84 -31.52 -1.16
N GLY A 127 5.61 -32.04 0.06
CA GLY A 127 4.67 -33.14 0.32
C GLY A 127 5.30 -34.52 0.26
N SER A 128 6.42 -34.67 -0.45
CA SER A 128 7.05 -35.96 -0.75
C SER A 128 8.46 -36.06 -0.18
N VAL A 129 9.24 -34.99 -0.34
CA VAL A 129 10.65 -34.92 0.05
C VAL A 129 10.84 -33.79 1.06
N GLU A 130 11.63 -34.06 2.09
CA GLU A 130 12.13 -33.07 3.05
C GLU A 130 13.61 -32.82 2.72
N GLU A 131 13.94 -31.59 2.35
CA GLU A 131 15.31 -31.14 2.09
C GLU A 131 15.74 -30.16 3.19
N ASP A 132 16.87 -30.43 3.83
CA ASP A 132 17.50 -29.48 4.75
C ASP A 132 18.18 -28.38 3.93
N LYS A 133 17.78 -27.14 4.17
CA LYS A 133 18.30 -25.95 3.52
C LYS A 133 18.74 -24.91 4.53
N THR A 134 19.12 -25.36 5.73
CA THR A 134 19.63 -24.50 6.80
C THR A 134 20.89 -23.78 6.30
N PRO A 135 20.89 -22.44 6.18
CA PRO A 135 22.02 -21.74 5.60
C PRO A 135 23.25 -21.82 6.52
N ASP A 136 24.40 -22.20 5.96
CA ASP A 136 25.66 -22.26 6.68
C ASP A 136 26.56 -21.08 6.27
N LEU A 137 26.77 -20.17 7.21
CA LEU A 137 27.68 -19.04 7.04
C LEU A 137 28.93 -19.22 7.90
N GLY A 138 29.70 -20.27 7.62
CA GLY A 138 30.94 -20.58 8.35
C GLY A 138 30.70 -20.98 9.81
N GLY A 139 29.66 -21.79 10.04
CA GLY A 139 29.25 -22.27 11.36
C GLY A 139 28.49 -21.25 12.20
N ASN A 140 28.10 -20.11 11.63
CA ASN A 140 27.28 -19.14 12.35
C ASN A 140 25.80 -19.51 12.33
N GLN A 141 25.40 -20.36 13.26
CA GLN A 141 24.00 -20.70 13.48
C GLN A 141 23.27 -19.59 14.22
N LEU A 142 22.13 -19.15 13.68
CA LEU A 142 21.28 -18.16 14.32
C LEU A 142 20.49 -18.78 15.47
N SER A 143 20.39 -18.06 16.58
CA SER A 143 19.58 -18.42 17.75
C SER A 143 18.17 -17.81 17.72
N PHE A 144 17.76 -17.28 16.57
CA PHE A 144 16.45 -16.68 16.32
C PHE A 144 16.04 -16.91 14.86
N THR A 145 14.76 -16.73 14.55
CA THR A 145 14.27 -16.78 13.16
C THR A 145 14.44 -15.40 12.50
N PRO A 146 15.23 -15.26 11.42
CA PRO A 146 15.55 -13.97 10.82
C PRO A 146 14.43 -13.47 9.90
N PHE A 147 13.21 -13.41 10.43
CA PHE A 147 12.00 -13.01 9.73
C PHE A 147 11.34 -11.84 10.45
N VAL A 148 10.94 -10.83 9.69
CA VAL A 148 10.23 -9.65 10.20
C VAL A 148 8.82 -9.65 9.65
N PHE A 149 7.83 -9.62 10.53
CA PHE A 149 6.47 -9.29 10.13
C PHE A 149 6.39 -7.80 9.84
N CYS A 150 5.83 -7.44 8.69
CA CYS A 150 5.54 -6.05 8.35
C CYS A 150 4.04 -5.85 8.55
N GLY A 151 3.65 -4.88 9.36
CA GLY A 151 2.24 -4.52 9.56
C GLY A 151 1.98 -3.03 9.38
N THR A 152 0.71 -2.64 9.46
CA THR A 152 0.27 -1.26 9.16
C THR A 152 0.31 -0.32 10.37
N THR A 153 0.32 -0.86 11.58
CA THR A 153 0.31 -0.13 12.86
C THR A 153 1.44 -0.55 13.77
N ASP A 154 1.75 -1.85 13.79
CA ASP A 154 2.94 -2.43 14.38
C ASP A 154 3.44 -3.61 13.52
N ASN A 155 4.66 -4.07 13.82
CA ASN A 155 5.31 -5.19 13.15
C ASN A 155 5.16 -6.49 13.97
N SER A 156 4.03 -6.68 14.65
CA SER A 156 3.74 -7.92 15.37
C SER A 156 3.26 -9.02 14.43
N PRO A 157 3.27 -10.29 14.88
CA PRO A 157 2.70 -11.40 14.10
C PRO A 157 1.17 -11.37 13.96
N GLN A 158 0.48 -10.41 14.60
CA GLN A 158 -0.97 -10.34 14.56
C GLN A 158 -1.45 -9.83 13.20
N VAL A 159 -2.57 -10.37 12.74
CA VAL A 159 -3.19 -9.91 11.49
C VAL A 159 -3.94 -8.61 11.78
N GLY A 160 -3.37 -7.50 11.32
CA GLY A 160 -3.96 -6.17 11.45
C GLY A 160 -5.09 -5.90 10.46
N THR A 161 -5.63 -4.68 10.52
CA THR A 161 -6.66 -4.21 9.59
C THR A 161 -6.08 -3.89 8.21
N VAL A 162 -6.78 -4.28 7.16
CA VAL A 162 -6.45 -3.92 5.77
C VAL A 162 -6.88 -2.46 5.50
N PRO A 163 -5.94 -1.53 5.23
CA PRO A 163 -6.24 -0.10 5.13
C PRO A 163 -7.27 0.25 4.04
N LEU A 164 -7.19 -0.42 2.88
CA LEU A 164 -8.07 -0.15 1.74
C LEU A 164 -9.33 -1.01 1.68
N LEU A 165 -9.62 -1.81 2.71
CA LEU A 165 -10.74 -2.75 2.69
C LEU A 165 -12.10 -2.04 2.56
N THR A 166 -12.28 -0.91 3.23
CA THR A 166 -13.52 -0.13 3.16
C THR A 166 -13.72 0.44 1.75
N MET A 167 -12.65 0.94 1.13
CA MET A 167 -12.66 1.41 -0.26
C MET A 167 -12.98 0.27 -1.23
N ALA A 168 -12.37 -0.90 -1.06
CA ALA A 168 -12.62 -2.08 -1.89
C ALA A 168 -14.06 -2.57 -1.78
N LYS A 169 -14.64 -2.59 -0.57
CA LYS A 169 -16.05 -2.94 -0.35
C LYS A 169 -17.01 -1.98 -1.05
N ALA A 170 -16.76 -0.68 -0.96
CA ALA A 170 -17.56 0.34 -1.64
C ALA A 170 -17.46 0.20 -3.18
N ALA A 171 -16.25 -0.03 -3.70
CA ALA A 171 -16.04 -0.27 -5.13
C ALA A 171 -16.76 -1.54 -5.63
N LEU A 172 -16.74 -2.62 -4.84
CA LEU A 172 -17.48 -3.85 -5.16
C LEU A 172 -18.99 -3.59 -5.22
N LYS A 173 -19.54 -2.83 -4.26
CA LYS A 173 -20.96 -2.44 -4.28
C LYS A 173 -21.31 -1.54 -5.46
N TYR A 174 -20.44 -0.59 -5.81
CA TYR A 174 -20.58 0.20 -7.02
C TYR A 174 -20.67 -0.68 -8.27
N TYR A 175 -19.78 -1.67 -8.41
CA TYR A 175 -19.78 -2.59 -9.54
C TYR A 175 -21.08 -3.41 -9.61
N GLN A 176 -21.54 -3.95 -8.49
CA GLN A 176 -22.80 -4.70 -8.42
C GLN A 176 -23.99 -3.84 -8.88
N LEU A 177 -24.12 -2.63 -8.33
CA LEU A 177 -25.17 -1.68 -8.73
C LEU A 177 -25.07 -1.26 -10.20
N SER A 178 -23.85 -1.17 -10.74
CA SER A 178 -23.65 -0.79 -12.15
C SER A 178 -24.23 -1.83 -13.11
N ALA A 179 -24.16 -3.12 -12.77
CA ALA A 179 -24.76 -4.17 -13.59
C ALA A 179 -26.30 -4.02 -13.66
N ASP A 180 -26.94 -3.83 -12.51
CA ASP A 180 -28.39 -3.61 -12.43
C ASP A 180 -28.82 -2.31 -13.13
N TYR A 181 -28.01 -1.26 -13.00
CA TYR A 181 -28.25 0.02 -13.66
C TYR A 181 -28.21 -0.12 -15.20
N TYR A 182 -27.16 -0.72 -15.76
CA TYR A 182 -27.06 -0.91 -17.21
C TYR A 182 -28.13 -1.86 -17.75
N GLN A 183 -28.50 -2.89 -16.98
CA GLN A 183 -29.58 -3.78 -17.34
C GLN A 183 -30.93 -3.06 -17.37
N SER A 184 -31.18 -2.19 -16.40
CA SER A 184 -32.39 -1.36 -16.37
C SER A 184 -32.43 -0.38 -17.55
N LEU A 185 -31.31 0.28 -17.87
CA LEU A 185 -31.22 1.13 -19.06
C LEU A 185 -31.50 0.35 -20.35
N HIS A 186 -30.94 -0.86 -20.49
CA HIS A 186 -31.16 -1.69 -21.66
C HIS A 186 -32.63 -2.07 -21.83
N HIS A 187 -33.28 -2.56 -20.78
CA HIS A 187 -34.69 -2.99 -20.85
C HIS A 187 -35.64 -1.81 -21.06
N THR A 188 -35.37 -0.66 -20.44
CA THR A 188 -36.18 0.55 -20.63
C THR A 188 -36.01 1.21 -21.99
N ALA A 189 -34.88 1.01 -22.66
CA ALA A 189 -34.70 1.46 -24.04
C ALA A 189 -35.55 0.67 -25.06
N HIS A 190 -36.14 -0.46 -24.65
CA HIS A 190 -36.96 -1.34 -25.48
C HIS A 190 -38.30 -1.60 -24.79
N PRO A 191 -39.19 -0.58 -24.70
CA PRO A 191 -40.44 -0.73 -23.97
C PRO A 191 -41.35 -1.78 -24.60
N GLN A 192 -42.05 -2.53 -23.74
CA GLN A 192 -42.88 -3.64 -24.19
C GLN A 192 -44.21 -3.12 -24.75
N PRO A 193 -44.57 -3.40 -26.01
CA PRO A 193 -45.87 -3.03 -26.54
C PRO A 193 -46.98 -3.86 -25.90
N TRP A 194 -48.15 -3.27 -25.74
CA TRP A 194 -49.38 -3.96 -25.35
C TRP A 194 -50.53 -3.54 -26.26
N ILE A 195 -51.44 -4.47 -26.52
CA ILE A 195 -52.64 -4.28 -27.33
C ILE A 195 -53.80 -4.94 -26.57
N ASN A 196 -54.98 -4.31 -26.53
CA ASN A 196 -56.21 -4.93 -26.06
C ASN A 196 -57.20 -5.15 -27.22
N GLY A 197 -58.26 -5.92 -26.98
CA GLY A 197 -59.38 -6.06 -27.93
C GLY A 197 -59.14 -6.98 -29.13
N LEU A 198 -58.09 -7.82 -29.10
CA LEU A 198 -57.85 -8.82 -30.15
C LEU A 198 -58.84 -9.99 -30.00
N GLU A 199 -59.52 -10.34 -31.08
CA GLU A 199 -60.47 -11.47 -31.14
C GLU A 199 -59.86 -12.61 -31.97
N GLY A 200 -59.37 -13.66 -31.31
CA GLY A 200 -58.83 -14.86 -31.96
C GLY A 200 -57.31 -15.06 -31.77
N ASP A 201 -56.74 -15.99 -32.54
CA ASP A 201 -55.33 -16.40 -32.49
C ASP A 201 -54.50 -15.58 -33.50
N GLU A 202 -54.73 -14.26 -33.55
CA GLU A 202 -54.03 -13.36 -34.48
C GLU A 202 -52.54 -13.27 -34.13
N ASP A 203 -51.68 -13.78 -35.02
CA ASP A 203 -50.23 -13.83 -34.81
C ASP A 203 -49.59 -12.44 -35.01
N ILE A 204 -49.38 -11.73 -33.90
CA ILE A 204 -48.63 -10.47 -33.88
C ILE A 204 -47.14 -10.79 -33.94
N SER A 205 -46.66 -11.02 -35.15
CA SER A 205 -45.28 -11.45 -35.42
C SER A 205 -44.29 -10.28 -35.60
N VAL A 206 -44.77 -9.03 -35.75
CA VAL A 206 -43.91 -7.86 -35.98
C VAL A 206 -44.31 -6.66 -35.12
N THR A 207 -43.44 -6.28 -34.18
CA THR A 207 -43.54 -5.03 -33.41
C THR A 207 -42.24 -4.24 -33.53
N GLY A 208 -42.29 -2.95 -33.91
CA GLY A 208 -41.09 -2.10 -34.00
C GLY A 208 -41.25 -0.83 -34.84
N VAL A 209 -40.18 -0.05 -34.96
CA VAL A 209 -40.13 1.32 -35.54
C VAL A 209 -40.51 1.40 -37.04
N MET A 210 -40.72 0.25 -37.69
CA MET A 210 -41.06 0.16 -39.12
C MET A 210 -42.38 -0.58 -39.39
N ALA A 211 -43.17 -0.87 -38.34
CA ALA A 211 -44.46 -1.54 -38.47
C ALA A 211 -45.60 -0.61 -38.02
N VAL A 212 -46.64 -0.48 -38.85
CA VAL A 212 -47.90 0.18 -38.47
C VAL A 212 -48.81 -0.88 -37.88
N TRP A 213 -49.31 -0.67 -36.67
CA TRP A 213 -50.28 -1.56 -36.04
C TRP A 213 -51.68 -1.30 -36.59
N SER A 214 -52.27 -2.30 -37.24
CA SER A 214 -53.68 -2.28 -37.66
C SER A 214 -54.49 -2.98 -36.58
N LEU A 215 -55.45 -2.27 -35.98
CA LEU A 215 -56.22 -2.76 -34.83
C LEU A 215 -57.72 -2.81 -35.14
N PRO A 216 -58.50 -3.74 -34.56
CA PRO A 216 -59.95 -3.75 -34.64
C PRO A 216 -60.59 -2.47 -34.09
N SER A 217 -61.86 -2.22 -34.45
CA SER A 217 -62.62 -1.11 -33.87
C SER A 217 -62.72 -1.24 -32.35
N GLU A 218 -62.67 -0.11 -31.64
CA GLU A 218 -62.64 -0.04 -30.15
C GLU A 218 -61.39 -0.66 -29.48
N SER A 219 -60.36 -1.04 -30.24
CA SER A 219 -59.07 -1.51 -29.70
C SER A 219 -58.08 -0.37 -29.44
N GLN A 220 -57.20 -0.56 -28.46
CA GLN A 220 -56.15 0.35 -28.06
C GLN A 220 -54.81 -0.36 -28.00
N CYS A 221 -53.75 0.42 -28.20
CA CYS A 221 -52.39 -0.04 -28.08
C CYS A 221 -51.51 1.02 -27.41
N GLY A 222 -50.41 0.58 -26.83
CA GLY A 222 -49.41 1.48 -26.28
C GLY A 222 -48.14 0.74 -25.88
N TYR A 223 -47.27 1.45 -25.18
CA TYR A 223 -46.06 0.89 -24.59
C TYR A 223 -46.20 0.84 -23.07
N LEU A 224 -45.84 -0.31 -22.49
CA LEU A 224 -45.63 -0.46 -21.06
C LEU A 224 -44.22 0.04 -20.74
N GLU A 225 -44.15 1.31 -20.37
CA GLU A 225 -42.93 1.94 -19.86
C GLU A 225 -42.98 2.00 -18.34
N ILE A 226 -41.89 1.59 -17.70
CA ILE A 226 -41.71 1.89 -16.29
C ILE A 226 -41.43 3.39 -16.13
N SER A 227 -41.87 4.01 -15.04
CA SER A 227 -41.67 5.44 -14.78
C SER A 227 -40.21 5.86 -14.60
N GLY A 228 -39.25 4.94 -14.63
CA GLY A 228 -37.81 5.20 -14.53
C GLY A 228 -37.30 5.61 -13.14
N SER A 229 -38.18 5.85 -12.16
CA SER A 229 -37.81 6.35 -10.82
C SER A 229 -36.78 5.48 -10.07
N GLY A 230 -36.83 4.15 -10.25
CA GLY A 230 -35.85 3.24 -9.68
C GLY A 230 -34.45 3.35 -10.30
N ILE A 231 -34.35 3.77 -11.56
CA ILE A 231 -33.07 3.92 -12.29
C ILE A 231 -32.28 5.09 -11.72
N GLU A 232 -32.95 6.23 -11.48
CA GLU A 232 -32.34 7.39 -10.85
C GLU A 232 -31.87 7.11 -9.42
N LEU A 233 -32.67 6.37 -8.63
CA LEU A 233 -32.27 5.95 -7.28
C LEU A 233 -31.06 5.02 -7.32
N THR A 234 -31.01 4.08 -8.27
CA THR A 234 -29.85 3.19 -8.45
C THR A 234 -28.60 4.01 -8.77
N LYS A 235 -28.71 4.99 -9.68
CA LYS A 235 -27.60 5.89 -10.01
C LYS A 235 -27.14 6.71 -8.81
N LYS A 236 -28.07 7.23 -8.01
CA LYS A 236 -27.78 7.97 -6.78
C LYS A 236 -27.03 7.11 -5.77
N GLU A 237 -27.43 5.86 -5.58
CA GLU A 237 -26.73 4.91 -4.70
C GLU A 237 -25.34 4.56 -5.25
N MET A 238 -25.17 4.40 -6.56
CA MET A 238 -23.85 4.27 -7.17
C MET A 238 -22.96 5.47 -6.83
N ASP A 239 -23.44 6.69 -7.00
CA ASP A 239 -22.67 7.90 -6.68
C ASP A 239 -22.34 7.99 -5.18
N ALA A 240 -23.25 7.54 -4.32
CA ALA A 240 -22.99 7.41 -2.89
C ALA A 240 -21.84 6.42 -2.61
N GLN A 241 -21.85 5.22 -3.21
CA GLN A 241 -20.76 4.25 -3.06
C GLN A 241 -19.42 4.77 -3.59
N LYS A 242 -19.44 5.51 -4.72
CA LYS A 242 -18.24 6.18 -5.24
C LYS A 242 -17.68 7.20 -4.26
N ASN A 243 -18.54 8.01 -3.64
CA ASN A 243 -18.13 9.00 -2.64
C ASN A 243 -17.60 8.31 -1.37
N SER A 244 -18.25 7.24 -0.89
CA SER A 244 -17.74 6.45 0.24
C SER A 244 -16.36 5.85 -0.05
N ALA A 245 -16.11 5.39 -1.27
CA ALA A 245 -14.79 4.90 -1.68
C ALA A 245 -13.73 6.03 -1.68
N LEU A 246 -14.09 7.22 -2.17
CA LEU A 246 -13.23 8.40 -2.16
C LEU A 246 -12.88 8.83 -0.72
N GLU A 247 -13.87 8.91 0.16
CA GLU A 247 -13.68 9.27 1.57
C GLU A 247 -12.80 8.25 2.31
N ALA A 248 -13.02 6.96 2.10
CA ALA A 248 -12.19 5.91 2.68
C ALA A 248 -10.71 6.02 2.22
N GLY A 249 -10.48 6.28 0.93
CA GLY A 249 -9.13 6.51 0.41
C GLY A 249 -8.48 7.78 0.97
N ALA A 250 -9.27 8.86 1.11
CA ALA A 250 -8.80 10.11 1.69
C ALA A 250 -8.41 9.95 3.17
N LYS A 251 -9.18 9.19 3.97
CA LYS A 251 -8.86 8.91 5.38
C LYS A 251 -7.49 8.26 5.58
N VAL A 252 -7.05 7.41 4.66
CA VAL A 252 -5.71 6.78 4.71
C VAL A 252 -4.61 7.80 4.42
N ILE A 253 -4.86 8.77 3.53
CA ILE A 253 -3.90 9.80 3.11
C ILE A 253 -3.85 10.98 4.09
N ASP A 254 -4.97 11.34 4.71
CA ASP A 254 -5.12 12.61 5.42
C ASP A 254 -4.11 12.77 6.57
N THR A 255 -3.15 13.66 6.34
CA THR A 255 -2.00 13.97 7.18
C THR A 255 -2.18 15.25 7.98
N ASN A 256 -3.36 15.90 7.93
CA ASN A 256 -3.57 17.16 8.63
C ASN A 256 -3.51 16.98 10.15
N SER A 257 -2.39 17.46 10.71
CA SER A 257 -2.07 17.54 12.14
C SER A 257 -2.71 18.75 12.85
N GLN A 258 -3.42 19.62 12.10
CA GLN A 258 -4.30 20.65 12.65
C GLN A 258 -5.76 20.18 12.65
N GLU A 259 -6.15 19.38 13.64
CA GLU A 259 -7.57 19.15 13.91
C GLU A 259 -7.88 19.18 15.41
N SER A 260 -9.08 19.66 15.71
CA SER A 260 -9.73 19.67 17.03
C SER A 260 -9.68 18.28 17.69
N GLY A 261 -9.54 18.25 19.02
CA GLY A 261 -9.45 17.02 19.83
C GLY A 261 -10.69 16.10 19.78
N GLU A 262 -11.79 16.50 19.13
CA GLU A 262 -12.95 15.66 18.84
C GLU A 262 -12.80 14.86 17.53
N ALA A 263 -12.26 15.48 16.47
CA ALA A 263 -12.00 14.79 15.20
C ALA A 263 -10.87 13.75 15.33
N ARG A 264 -9.91 14.00 16.24
CA ARG A 264 -8.89 13.01 16.64
C ARG A 264 -9.49 11.81 17.41
N ARG A 265 -10.53 12.03 18.23
CA ARG A 265 -11.23 10.97 18.95
C ARG A 265 -12.10 10.12 18.02
N ALA A 266 -12.79 10.73 17.07
CA ALA A 266 -13.52 10.01 16.02
C ALA A 266 -12.60 9.11 15.17
N ARG A 267 -11.34 9.53 14.95
CA ARG A 267 -10.29 8.71 14.30
C ARG A 267 -9.67 7.63 15.19
N GLN A 268 -9.75 7.75 16.52
CA GLN A 268 -9.34 6.66 17.42
C GLN A 268 -10.38 5.53 17.47
N ASP A 269 -11.65 5.87 17.25
CA ASP A 269 -12.74 4.89 17.24
C ASP A 269 -12.84 4.13 15.90
N ASP A 270 -12.44 4.76 14.78
CA ASP A 270 -12.19 4.11 13.48
C ASP A 270 -10.74 3.61 13.42
N GLN A 271 -10.47 2.38 13.90
CA GLN A 271 -9.16 1.71 13.81
C GLN A 271 -8.71 1.48 12.35
N GLN A 272 -8.28 2.52 11.65
CA GLN A 272 -7.67 2.42 10.32
C GLN A 272 -6.23 2.92 10.37
N ALA A 273 -5.31 2.15 9.80
CA ALA A 273 -3.93 2.55 9.68
C ALA A 273 -3.79 3.75 8.72
N SER A 274 -2.94 4.71 9.10
CA SER A 274 -2.64 5.89 8.26
C SER A 274 -1.46 5.61 7.35
N LEU A 275 -1.32 6.35 6.26
CA LEU A 275 -0.15 6.26 5.39
C LEU A 275 1.15 6.55 6.15
N HIS A 276 1.10 7.44 7.14
CA HIS A 276 2.21 7.69 8.06
C HIS A 276 2.59 6.42 8.85
N SER A 277 1.64 5.74 9.50
CA SER A 277 1.97 4.54 10.29
C SER A 277 2.53 3.42 9.41
N ILE A 278 1.98 3.26 8.20
CA ILE A 278 2.47 2.29 7.20
C ILE A 278 3.93 2.56 6.83
N VAL A 279 4.28 3.80 6.50
CA VAL A 279 5.66 4.17 6.16
C VAL A 279 6.60 3.95 7.34
N THR A 280 6.20 4.33 8.54
CA THR A 280 7.01 4.11 9.74
C THR A 280 7.25 2.62 10.01
N CYS A 281 6.21 1.79 9.91
CA CYS A 281 6.32 0.35 10.14
C CYS A 281 7.18 -0.34 9.06
N ALA A 282 7.00 0.04 7.79
CA ALA A 282 7.80 -0.48 6.68
C ALA A 282 9.29 -0.13 6.86
N ALA A 283 9.61 1.12 7.21
CA ALA A 283 10.99 1.53 7.47
C ALA A 283 11.60 0.75 8.66
N ALA A 284 10.86 0.62 9.76
CA ALA A 284 11.30 -0.14 10.92
C ALA A 284 11.51 -1.63 10.62
N ALA A 285 10.68 -2.22 9.74
CA ALA A 285 10.82 -3.61 9.34
C ALA A 285 12.11 -3.85 8.54
N ILE A 286 12.41 -2.96 7.59
CA ILE A 286 13.64 -3.01 6.79
C ILE A 286 14.86 -2.79 7.67
N GLU A 287 14.82 -1.82 8.58
CA GLU A 287 15.91 -1.61 9.54
C GLU A 287 16.17 -2.88 10.38
N GLN A 288 15.12 -3.53 10.87
CA GLN A 288 15.24 -4.76 11.63
C GLN A 288 15.83 -5.91 10.79
N ALA A 289 15.44 -6.03 9.53
CA ALA A 289 16.00 -7.01 8.60
C ALA A 289 17.50 -6.76 8.33
N ILE A 290 17.92 -5.50 8.15
CA ILE A 290 19.34 -5.16 8.04
C ILE A 290 20.10 -5.54 9.31
N LYS A 291 19.51 -5.32 10.49
CA LYS A 291 20.10 -5.73 11.78
C LYS A 291 20.24 -7.25 11.90
N TYR A 292 19.25 -8.02 11.43
CA TYR A 292 19.36 -9.48 11.37
C TYR A 292 20.46 -9.93 10.42
N ALA A 293 20.57 -9.33 9.22
CA ALA A 293 21.69 -9.59 8.31
C ALA A 293 23.04 -9.28 8.97
N ALA A 294 23.16 -8.16 9.67
CA ALA A 294 24.36 -7.80 10.43
C ALA A 294 24.71 -8.83 11.51
N GLN A 295 23.74 -9.26 12.31
CA GLN A 295 23.93 -10.29 13.34
C GLN A 295 24.36 -11.63 12.73
N TRP A 296 23.80 -12.00 11.58
CA TRP A 296 24.20 -13.20 10.86
C TRP A 296 25.63 -13.13 10.31
N LEU A 297 26.12 -11.93 9.99
CA LEU A 297 27.52 -11.69 9.64
C LEU A 297 28.42 -11.44 10.86
N LYS A 298 27.91 -11.58 12.10
CA LYS A 298 28.60 -11.24 13.37
C LYS A 298 29.09 -9.78 13.44
N LEU A 299 28.38 -8.87 12.79
CA LEU A 299 28.62 -7.44 12.82
C LEU A 299 27.81 -6.79 13.94
N ASP A 300 28.24 -5.62 14.39
CA ASP A 300 27.52 -4.83 15.39
C ASP A 300 26.25 -4.19 14.78
N SER A 301 25.09 -4.75 15.14
CA SER A 301 23.78 -4.34 14.63
C SER A 301 23.39 -2.88 14.94
N THR A 302 24.07 -2.21 15.88
CA THR A 302 23.72 -0.82 16.24
C THR A 302 24.17 0.22 15.20
N LYS A 303 25.01 -0.20 14.24
CA LYS A 303 25.60 0.65 13.20
C LYS A 303 24.78 0.75 11.92
N TYR A 304 23.57 0.19 11.92
CA TYR A 304 22.70 0.13 10.75
C TYR A 304 21.36 0.79 11.04
N ALA A 305 20.93 1.67 10.14
CA ALA A 305 19.66 2.38 10.25
C ALA A 305 19.00 2.52 8.87
N PHE A 306 17.67 2.40 8.85
CA PHE A 306 16.85 2.69 7.68
C PHE A 306 15.65 3.51 8.15
N THR A 307 15.73 4.82 7.97
CA THR A 307 14.72 5.76 8.47
C THR A 307 14.08 6.50 7.31
N VAL A 308 12.77 6.68 7.38
CA VAL A 308 12.02 7.47 6.40
C VAL A 308 11.18 8.48 7.17
N GLU A 309 11.30 9.76 6.81
CA GLU A 309 10.41 10.79 7.33
C GLU A 309 9.10 10.76 6.53
N PRO A 310 7.95 10.44 7.15
CA PRO A 310 6.66 10.33 6.47
C PRO A 310 6.03 11.71 6.18
N GLU A 311 6.80 12.60 5.54
CA GLU A 311 6.32 13.90 5.08
C GLU A 311 5.75 13.79 3.66
N PHE A 312 4.45 13.59 3.58
CA PHE A 312 3.73 13.60 2.30
C PHE A 312 3.42 15.03 1.89
N ILE A 313 4.43 15.72 1.34
CA ILE A 313 4.30 17.11 0.91
C ILE A 313 3.23 17.21 -0.20
N VAL A 314 2.08 17.78 0.13
CA VAL A 314 1.25 18.46 -0.85
C VAL A 314 1.83 19.87 -0.93
N GLN A 315 2.63 20.17 -1.95
CA GLN A 315 3.17 21.52 -2.14
C GLN A 315 2.00 22.49 -2.33
N GLN A 316 1.61 23.15 -1.25
CA GLN A 316 0.83 24.37 -1.29
C GLN A 316 1.71 25.43 -0.66
N TYR A 317 2.56 26.07 -1.48
CA TYR A 317 3.17 27.31 -1.03
C TYR A 317 2.11 28.40 -1.17
N ASP A 318 1.84 29.11 -0.07
CA ASP A 318 0.99 30.29 -0.13
C ASP A 318 1.73 31.35 -0.95
N ILE A 319 1.17 31.68 -2.13
CA ILE A 319 1.70 32.68 -3.06
C ILE A 319 1.78 34.06 -2.40
N ASN A 320 0.85 34.38 -1.49
CA ASN A 320 0.87 35.65 -0.76
C ASN A 320 2.03 35.71 0.23
N LEU A 321 2.28 34.62 0.96
CA LEU A 321 3.42 34.55 1.88
C LEU A 321 4.75 34.54 1.12
N ALA A 322 4.84 33.84 -0.01
CA ALA A 322 6.02 33.90 -0.88
C ALA A 322 6.32 35.34 -1.33
N LYS A 323 5.28 36.09 -1.73
CA LYS A 323 5.41 37.49 -2.11
C LYS A 323 5.88 38.37 -0.94
N GLN A 324 5.33 38.15 0.26
CA GLN A 324 5.76 38.86 1.47
C GLN A 324 7.21 38.55 1.86
N LEU A 325 7.65 37.29 1.73
CA LEU A 325 9.04 36.89 1.98
C LEU A 325 9.99 37.49 0.94
N TYR A 326 9.57 37.62 -0.31
CA TYR A 326 10.36 38.29 -1.35
C TYR A 326 10.49 39.80 -1.08
N GLU A 327 9.39 40.48 -0.75
CA GLU A 327 9.40 41.90 -0.37
C GLU A 327 10.21 42.14 0.92
N GLY A 328 10.09 41.23 1.90
CA GLY A 328 10.87 41.24 3.13
C GLY A 328 12.36 41.01 2.87
N ALA A 329 12.72 40.15 1.91
CA ALA A 329 14.10 39.95 1.50
C ALA A 329 14.71 41.20 0.87
N ILE A 330 13.97 41.87 -0.03
CA ILE A 330 14.38 43.17 -0.59
C ILE A 330 14.57 44.22 0.51
N ALA A 331 13.69 44.21 1.52
CA ALA A 331 13.75 45.13 2.65
C ALA A 331 14.76 44.75 3.75
N GLY A 332 15.51 43.64 3.58
CA GLY A 332 16.47 43.13 4.56
C GLY A 332 15.83 42.69 5.89
N LYS A 333 14.57 42.22 5.85
CA LYS A 333 13.82 41.71 7.01
C LYS A 333 13.87 40.19 7.15
N ASN A 334 14.14 39.50 6.05
CA ASN A 334 14.50 38.08 5.97
C ASN A 334 15.55 37.91 4.88
N SER A 335 16.15 36.74 4.78
CA SER A 335 17.15 36.41 3.77
C SER A 335 16.50 35.91 2.48
N PHE A 336 17.17 36.12 1.34
CA PHE A 336 16.79 35.51 0.06
C PHE A 336 16.88 33.99 0.12
N ARG A 337 17.81 33.45 0.92
CA ARG A 337 17.87 32.03 1.22
C ARG A 337 16.60 31.52 1.90
N THR A 338 16.04 32.24 2.86
CA THR A 338 14.76 31.88 3.51
C THR A 338 13.58 31.94 2.54
N TYR A 339 13.57 32.90 1.62
CA TYR A 339 12.60 32.91 0.52
C TYR A 339 12.76 31.70 -0.41
N TRP A 340 13.98 31.34 -0.79
CA TRP A 340 14.26 30.18 -1.64
C TRP A 340 13.90 28.85 -0.97
N GLU A 341 14.24 28.70 0.31
CA GLU A 341 13.87 27.53 1.13
C GLU A 341 12.35 27.41 1.22
N TYR A 342 11.62 28.52 1.38
CA TYR A 342 10.15 28.52 1.36
C TYR A 342 9.58 28.12 -0.02
N LEU A 343 10.15 28.59 -1.13
CA LEU A 343 9.70 28.17 -2.48
C LEU A 343 9.92 26.67 -2.74
N MET A 344 11.02 26.12 -2.24
CA MET A 344 11.36 24.71 -2.45
C MET A 344 10.53 23.78 -1.57
N THR A 345 10.32 24.17 -0.31
CA THR A 345 9.74 23.30 0.73
C THR A 345 8.28 23.60 1.04
N GLY A 346 7.79 24.80 0.70
CA GLY A 346 6.50 25.32 1.15
C GLY A 346 6.43 25.62 2.66
N LYS A 347 7.55 25.48 3.38
CA LYS A 347 7.66 25.67 4.82
C LYS A 347 8.64 26.81 5.12
N LEU A 348 8.36 27.55 6.19
CA LEU A 348 9.37 28.46 6.72
C LEU A 348 10.53 27.61 7.30
N PRO A 349 11.77 28.08 7.19
CA PRO A 349 12.91 27.38 7.78
C PRO A 349 12.76 27.19 9.29
N ALA A 350 13.29 26.08 9.80
CA ALA A 350 13.13 25.68 11.21
C ALA A 350 14.17 26.30 12.16
N HIS A 351 15.00 27.24 11.70
CA HIS A 351 16.01 27.90 12.52
C HIS A 351 15.45 29.09 13.31
N ASP A 352 16.21 29.55 14.31
CA ASP A 352 15.80 30.66 15.16
C ASP A 352 16.00 32.04 14.50
N TYR A 353 15.41 33.08 15.10
CA TYR A 353 15.52 34.45 14.59
C TYR A 353 16.97 34.96 14.52
N GLN A 354 17.84 34.55 15.45
CA GLN A 354 19.23 35.00 15.47
C GLN A 354 20.03 34.43 14.30
N GLU A 355 19.75 33.18 13.93
CA GLU A 355 20.32 32.55 12.75
C GLU A 355 19.82 33.22 11.46
N GLU A 356 18.56 33.65 11.42
CA GLU A 356 18.03 34.40 10.27
C GLU A 356 18.71 35.77 10.10
N VAL A 357 18.93 36.50 11.20
CA VAL A 357 19.66 37.78 11.17
C VAL A 357 21.06 37.59 10.60
N LYS A 358 21.78 36.53 11.02
CA LYS A 358 23.10 36.22 10.48
C LYS A 358 23.08 35.92 8.98
N ARG A 359 22.03 35.26 8.48
CA ARG A 359 21.84 35.02 7.04
C ARG A 359 21.67 36.33 6.28
N VAL A 360 20.86 37.25 6.80
CA VAL A 360 20.66 38.58 6.21
C VAL A 360 21.96 39.39 6.20
N GLU A 361 22.72 39.39 7.29
CA GLU A 361 24.01 40.07 7.38
C GLU A 361 25.02 39.48 6.39
N GLY A 362 25.12 38.16 6.32
CA GLY A 362 26.01 37.47 5.38
C GLY A 362 25.65 37.73 3.92
N GLU A 363 24.36 37.75 3.57
CA GLU A 363 23.90 38.09 2.23
C GLU A 363 24.27 39.54 1.86
N ARG A 364 24.05 40.49 2.78
CA ARG A 364 24.41 41.90 2.59
C ARG A 364 25.91 42.09 2.36
N ASP A 365 26.74 41.38 3.12
CA ASP A 365 28.20 41.49 3.04
C ASP A 365 28.77 40.77 1.79
N SER A 366 27.97 39.87 1.18
CA SER A 366 28.35 39.10 -0.01
C SER A 366 27.88 39.69 -1.35
N MET A 367 27.07 40.76 -1.34
CA MET A 367 26.70 41.46 -2.58
C MET A 367 27.89 42.30 -3.08
N PRO A 368 28.41 42.05 -4.30
CA PRO A 368 29.36 42.98 -4.90
C PRO A 368 28.65 44.31 -5.18
N LEU A 369 29.31 45.41 -4.77
CA LEU A 369 28.86 46.81 -4.91
C LEU A 369 28.28 47.16 -6.29
#